data_AF-A0A7V9GF51-F1
#
_entry.id   AF-A0A7V9GF51-F1
#
_cell.length_a   1.000
_cell.length_b   1.000
_cell.length_c   1.000
_cell.angle_alpha   90.00
_cell.angle_beta   90.00
_cell.angle_gamma   90.00
#
_symmetry.space_group_name_H-M   'P 1'
#
loop_
_entity.id
_entity.type
_entity.pdbx_description
1 polymer ?
#
loop_
_entity_poly.entity_id
_entity_poly.type
_entity_poly.pdbx_seq_one_letter_code
_entity_poly.pdbx_strand_id
1 'polypeptide(L)'
;MRRPTDTPPRIDQGAAEGILPAESPLAALLDDCLLRQEDPDVVQVIQRLRDLPHAEGRDVVADIEPHTAARLARALSASFQLSNLSQQIAAAESFTDEFDDAPSSLRRTVDRIAAEQLPTALLQAVLGRLELRPVFTAHPTQAARRSILAKLHTIADLLRQRGVAGC
;
A
#
# COMPACT_ATOMS: atom_id res chain seq x y z
N MET A 1 -11.50 21.78 -32.67
CA MET A 1 -11.67 22.20 -31.27
C MET A 1 -12.24 21.02 -30.47
N ARG A 2 -11.37 20.09 -30.02
CA ARG A 2 -11.76 18.95 -29.17
C ARG A 2 -11.38 19.30 -27.74
N ARG A 3 -12.32 19.24 -26.79
CA ARG A 3 -12.02 19.38 -25.36
C ARG A 3 -11.21 18.15 -24.93
N PRO A 4 -10.06 18.31 -24.24
CA PRO A 4 -9.47 17.21 -23.50
C PRO A 4 -10.50 16.78 -22.45
N THR A 5 -10.88 15.50 -22.45
CA THR A 5 -11.64 14.92 -21.36
C THR A 5 -10.77 14.97 -20.11
N ASP A 6 -11.06 15.91 -19.24
CA ASP A 6 -10.50 16.01 -17.89
C ASP A 6 -11.17 14.93 -17.03
N THR A 7 -10.88 13.67 -17.37
CA THR A 7 -11.20 12.56 -16.49
C THR A 7 -10.16 12.65 -15.37
N PRO A 8 -10.54 12.99 -14.13
CA PRO A 8 -9.60 12.99 -13.03
C PRO A 8 -8.92 11.61 -12.97
N PRO A 9 -7.63 11.53 -12.62
CA PRO A 9 -7.02 10.23 -12.36
C PRO A 9 -7.90 9.55 -11.30
N ARG A 10 -8.50 8.42 -11.67
CA ARG A 10 -9.12 7.55 -10.67
C ARG A 10 -7.98 7.16 -9.75
N ILE A 11 -7.90 7.77 -8.57
CA ILE A 11 -7.24 7.12 -7.45
C ILE A 11 -8.10 5.88 -7.26
N ASP A 12 -7.56 4.75 -7.69
CA ASP A 12 -8.17 3.45 -7.48
C ASP A 12 -8.20 3.22 -5.97
N GLN A 13 -9.26 3.74 -5.33
CA GLN A 13 -9.52 3.49 -3.93
C GLN A 13 -10.00 2.05 -3.82
N GLY A 14 -9.05 1.14 -3.59
CA GLY A 14 -9.32 -0.11 -2.89
C GLY A 14 -9.58 -1.35 -3.75
N ALA A 15 -8.91 -1.52 -4.88
CA ALA A 15 -8.87 -2.82 -5.57
C ALA A 15 -7.48 -3.48 -5.44
N ALA A 16 -7.17 -3.98 -4.24
CA ALA A 16 -6.30 -5.14 -4.04
C ALA A 16 -6.36 -5.61 -2.56
N GLU A 17 -7.51 -6.13 -2.12
CA GLU A 17 -7.61 -6.96 -0.90
C GLU A 17 -6.91 -8.31 -1.16
N GLY A 18 -5.60 -8.27 -1.36
CA GLY A 18 -4.78 -9.45 -1.60
C GLY A 18 -4.02 -9.82 -0.34
N ILE A 19 -4.03 -11.10 0.01
CA ILE A 19 -3.10 -11.64 0.99
C ILE A 19 -1.71 -11.68 0.35
N LEU A 20 -0.67 -11.47 1.16
CA LEU A 20 0.71 -11.38 0.70
C LEU A 20 1.08 -12.63 -0.12
N PRO A 21 1.50 -12.49 -1.40
CA PRO A 21 1.79 -13.63 -2.24
C PRO A 21 2.95 -14.45 -1.66
N ALA A 22 2.87 -15.78 -1.79
CA ALA A 22 3.80 -16.71 -1.18
C ALA A 22 5.26 -16.48 -1.63
N GLU A 23 5.46 -16.02 -2.86
CA GLU A 23 6.78 -15.64 -3.41
C GLU A 23 7.39 -14.36 -2.81
N SER A 24 6.67 -13.62 -1.97
CA SER A 24 7.23 -12.44 -1.31
C SER A 24 8.30 -12.80 -0.27
N PRO A 25 9.48 -12.15 -0.26
CA PRO A 25 10.46 -12.30 0.82
C PRO A 25 9.89 -12.01 2.21
N LEU A 26 8.88 -11.14 2.30
CA LEU A 26 8.15 -10.87 3.54
C LEU A 26 7.23 -12.03 3.93
N ALA A 27 6.68 -12.77 2.98
CA ALA A 27 5.84 -13.94 3.24
C ALA A 27 6.68 -15.05 3.85
N ALA A 28 7.88 -15.29 3.30
CA ALA A 28 8.83 -16.25 3.87
C ALA A 28 9.24 -15.87 5.31
N LEU A 29 9.55 -14.59 5.58
CA LEU A 29 9.87 -14.14 6.93
C LEU A 29 8.69 -14.24 7.90
N LEU A 30 7.46 -14.01 7.41
CA LEU A 30 6.26 -14.21 8.21
C LEU A 30 6.07 -15.69 8.54
N ASP A 31 6.26 -16.58 7.56
CA ASP A 31 6.12 -18.03 7.75
C ASP A 31 7.13 -18.56 8.76
N ASP A 32 8.38 -18.11 8.69
CA ASP A 32 9.40 -18.38 9.70
C ASP A 32 8.98 -17.93 11.11
N CYS A 33 8.33 -16.77 11.22
CA CYS A 33 7.83 -16.28 12.50
C CYS A 33 6.67 -17.14 13.01
N LEU A 34 5.73 -17.50 12.12
CA LEU A 34 4.59 -18.35 12.46
C LEU A 34 5.04 -19.73 12.92
N LEU A 35 5.99 -20.36 12.24
CA LEU A 35 6.56 -21.66 12.62
C LEU A 35 7.26 -21.65 13.99
N ARG A 36 7.73 -20.49 14.45
CA ARG A 36 8.34 -20.34 15.79
C ARG A 36 7.33 -20.03 16.90
N GLN A 37 6.18 -19.48 16.55
CA GLN A 37 5.21 -18.93 17.50
C GLN A 37 3.95 -19.77 17.63
N GLU A 38 3.63 -20.55 16.60
CA GLU A 38 2.37 -21.27 16.48
C GLU A 38 2.63 -22.76 16.20
N ASP A 39 1.65 -23.60 16.53
CA ASP A 39 1.73 -25.03 16.30
C ASP A 39 1.63 -25.34 14.79
N PRO A 40 2.29 -26.41 14.29
CA PRO A 40 2.29 -26.73 12.86
C PRO A 40 0.90 -26.82 12.23
N ASP A 41 -0.08 -27.38 12.95
CA ASP A 41 -1.46 -27.52 12.47
C ASP A 41 -2.13 -26.15 12.28
N VAL A 42 -1.86 -25.19 13.17
CA VAL A 42 -2.37 -23.82 13.07
C VAL A 42 -1.70 -23.09 11.90
N VAL A 43 -0.40 -23.28 11.70
CA VAL A 43 0.34 -22.70 10.57
C VAL A 43 -0.23 -23.19 9.24
N GLN A 44 -0.53 -24.49 9.11
CA GLN A 44 -1.15 -25.05 7.90
C GLN A 44 -2.51 -24.42 7.61
N VAL A 45 -3.34 -24.22 8.64
CA VAL A 45 -4.64 -23.55 8.48
C VAL A 45 -4.46 -22.10 8.04
N ILE A 46 -3.50 -21.36 8.61
CA ILE A 46 -3.18 -19.98 8.19
C ILE A 46 -2.80 -19.99 6.71
N GLN A 47 -1.83 -20.81 6.31
CA GLN A 47 -1.35 -20.90 4.93
C GLN A 47 -2.48 -21.22 3.97
N ARG A 48 -3.31 -22.23 4.29
CA ARG A 48 -4.48 -22.58 3.49
C ARG A 48 -5.46 -21.41 3.35
N LEU A 49 -5.75 -20.70 4.44
CA LEU A 49 -6.65 -19.53 4.40
C LEU A 49 -6.08 -18.36 3.59
N ARG A 50 -4.75 -18.27 3.43
CA ARG A 50 -4.12 -17.25 2.58
C ARG A 50 -4.36 -17.49 1.09
N ASP A 51 -4.44 -18.74 0.69
CA ASP A 51 -4.54 -19.15 -0.71
C ASP A 51 -5.99 -19.32 -1.17
N LEU A 52 -6.94 -19.38 -0.23
CA LEU A 52 -8.36 -19.56 -0.52
C LEU A 52 -9.07 -18.24 -0.85
N PRO A 53 -10.02 -18.26 -1.80
CA PRO A 53 -10.98 -17.17 -1.95
C PRO A 53 -11.75 -16.94 -0.64
N HIS A 54 -12.05 -15.68 -0.30
CA HIS A 54 -12.78 -15.33 0.92
C HIS A 54 -14.09 -16.12 1.13
N ALA A 55 -14.81 -16.44 0.04
CA ALA A 55 -16.05 -17.20 0.08
C ALA A 55 -15.87 -18.67 0.55
N GLU A 56 -14.69 -19.24 0.35
CA GLU A 56 -14.37 -20.64 0.68
C GLU A 56 -13.70 -20.80 2.05
N GLY A 57 -13.26 -19.68 2.66
CA GLY A 57 -12.65 -19.68 3.98
C GLY A 57 -13.63 -19.98 5.12
N ARG A 58 -14.94 -19.80 4.90
CA ARG A 58 -15.97 -19.99 5.93
C ARG A 58 -16.01 -21.42 6.46
N ASP A 59 -15.93 -22.41 5.57
CA ASP A 59 -16.01 -23.82 5.95
C ASP A 59 -14.75 -24.28 6.68
N VAL A 60 -13.60 -23.65 6.39
CA VAL A 60 -12.34 -23.92 7.09
C VAL A 60 -12.36 -23.44 8.54
N VAL A 61 -13.10 -22.36 8.84
CA VAL A 61 -13.14 -21.77 10.18
C VAL A 61 -14.38 -22.13 10.99
N ALA A 62 -15.34 -22.87 10.42
CA ALA A 62 -16.65 -23.12 11.01
C ALA A 62 -16.59 -23.79 12.40
N ASP A 63 -15.68 -24.75 12.57
CA ASP A 63 -15.55 -25.56 13.79
C ASP A 63 -14.28 -25.22 14.59
N ILE A 64 -13.70 -24.04 14.38
CA ILE A 64 -12.47 -23.63 15.07
C ILE A 64 -12.79 -23.05 16.45
N GLU A 65 -12.14 -23.60 17.47
CA GLU A 65 -12.22 -23.11 18.85
C GLU A 65 -11.85 -21.62 18.96
N PRO A 66 -12.56 -20.82 19.79
CA PRO A 66 -12.37 -19.38 19.87
C PRO A 66 -10.92 -18.92 20.09
N HIS A 67 -10.14 -19.68 20.87
CA HIS A 67 -8.74 -19.38 21.12
C HIS A 67 -7.89 -19.48 19.85
N THR A 68 -8.10 -20.54 19.06
CA THR A 68 -7.45 -20.73 17.77
C THR A 68 -7.92 -19.70 16.75
N ALA A 69 -9.22 -19.39 16.72
CA ALA A 69 -9.77 -18.35 15.85
C ALA A 69 -9.09 -16.99 16.09
N ALA A 70 -8.84 -16.61 17.35
CA ALA A 70 -8.13 -15.39 17.67
C ALA A 70 -6.66 -15.39 17.21
N ARG A 71 -5.98 -16.56 17.24
CA ARG A 71 -4.61 -16.72 16.70
C ARG A 71 -4.61 -16.56 15.18
N LEU A 72 -5.53 -17.23 14.49
CA LEU A 72 -5.71 -17.13 13.04
C LEU A 72 -6.00 -15.68 12.60
N ALA A 73 -6.93 -15.01 13.26
CA ALA A 73 -7.28 -13.63 12.97
C ALA A 73 -6.07 -12.68 13.09
N ARG A 74 -5.20 -12.88 14.10
CA ARG A 74 -3.97 -12.10 14.26
C ARG A 74 -2.96 -12.39 13.14
N ALA A 75 -2.73 -13.66 12.82
CA ALA A 75 -1.81 -14.05 11.77
C ALA A 75 -2.23 -13.51 10.40
N LEU A 76 -3.52 -13.69 10.04
CA LEU A 76 -4.08 -13.15 8.80
C LEU A 76 -4.02 -11.63 8.78
N SER A 77 -4.37 -10.95 9.89
CA SER A 77 -4.23 -9.49 9.99
C SER A 77 -2.80 -9.01 9.73
N ALA A 78 -1.79 -9.74 10.23
CA ALA A 78 -0.39 -9.43 9.96
C ALA A 78 -0.04 -9.67 8.48
N SER A 79 -0.51 -10.76 7.88
CA SER A 79 -0.34 -11.01 6.43
C SER A 79 -0.94 -9.89 5.58
N PHE A 80 -2.16 -9.45 5.90
CA PHE A 80 -2.82 -8.33 5.21
C PHE A 80 -2.04 -7.01 5.37
N GLN A 81 -1.59 -6.70 6.59
CA GLN A 81 -0.80 -5.49 6.83
C GLN A 81 0.49 -5.47 6.02
N LEU A 82 1.19 -6.61 5.93
CA LEU A 82 2.44 -6.71 5.15
C LEU A 82 2.17 -6.67 3.63
N SER A 83 1.10 -7.29 3.16
CA SER A 83 0.67 -7.20 1.75
C SER A 83 0.42 -5.76 1.35
N ASN A 84 -0.43 -5.07 2.11
CA ASN A 84 -0.75 -3.66 1.87
C ASN A 84 0.51 -2.79 1.89
N LEU A 85 1.41 -3.02 2.85
CA LEU A 85 2.67 -2.29 2.92
C LEU A 85 3.55 -2.53 1.67
N SER A 86 3.68 -3.79 1.25
CA SER A 86 4.48 -4.14 0.06
C SER A 86 3.94 -3.49 -1.21
N GLN A 87 2.61 -3.48 -1.38
CA GLN A 87 1.95 -2.83 -2.51
C GLN A 87 2.12 -1.30 -2.47
N GLN A 88 2.00 -0.70 -1.28
CA GLN A 88 2.23 0.74 -1.11
C GLN A 88 3.66 1.15 -1.45
N ILE A 89 4.66 0.34 -1.11
CA ILE A 89 6.06 0.58 -1.47
C ILE A 89 6.23 0.45 -2.99
N ALA A 90 5.78 -0.65 -3.59
CA ALA A 90 5.89 -0.87 -5.03
C ALA A 90 5.17 0.23 -5.84
N ALA A 91 4.00 0.68 -5.38
CA ALA A 91 3.28 1.80 -5.96
C ALA A 91 4.08 3.11 -5.86
N ALA A 92 4.68 3.40 -4.70
CA ALA A 92 5.51 4.59 -4.51
C ALA A 92 6.78 4.59 -5.38
N GLU A 93 7.41 3.42 -5.57
CA GLU A 93 8.55 3.24 -6.46
C GLU A 93 8.14 3.42 -7.93
N SER A 94 7.01 2.83 -8.34
CA SER A 94 6.47 3.01 -9.70
C SER A 94 6.18 4.48 -10.02
N PHE A 95 5.71 5.26 -9.03
CA PHE A 95 5.58 6.70 -9.21
C PHE A 95 6.92 7.38 -9.44
N THR A 96 7.97 6.98 -8.71
CA THR A 96 9.33 7.55 -8.82
C THR A 96 9.97 7.26 -10.17
N ASP A 97 9.86 6.02 -10.65
CA ASP A 97 10.31 5.63 -11.99
C ASP A 97 9.56 6.41 -13.08
N GLU A 98 8.25 6.64 -12.89
CA GLU A 98 7.47 7.53 -13.76
C GLU A 98 7.89 9.02 -13.71
N PHE A 99 8.61 9.50 -12.68
CA PHE A 99 9.21 10.85 -12.67
C PHE A 99 10.52 10.90 -13.47
N ASP A 100 11.26 9.79 -13.52
CA ASP A 100 12.57 9.69 -14.17
C ASP A 100 12.46 9.35 -15.67
N ASP A 101 11.57 8.42 -16.05
CA ASP A 101 11.36 8.00 -17.44
C ASP A 101 10.27 8.78 -18.19
N ALA A 102 9.37 9.47 -17.47
CA ALA A 102 8.40 10.40 -18.03
C ALA A 102 8.39 11.71 -17.24
N PRO A 103 8.17 12.88 -17.85
CA PRO A 103 7.95 14.07 -17.06
C PRO A 103 6.65 13.84 -16.27
N SER A 104 6.76 13.83 -14.94
CA SER A 104 5.61 13.70 -14.05
C SER A 104 4.47 14.63 -14.41
N SER A 105 3.24 14.34 -13.99
CA SER A 105 2.08 15.18 -14.29
C SER A 105 2.35 16.66 -13.95
N LEU A 106 3.06 16.93 -12.85
CA LEU A 106 3.45 18.27 -12.44
C LEU A 106 4.58 18.85 -13.30
N ARG A 107 5.64 18.09 -13.59
CA ARG A 107 6.72 18.56 -14.48
C ARG A 107 6.21 18.84 -15.89
N ARG A 108 5.40 17.95 -16.48
CA ARG A 108 4.69 18.19 -17.75
C ARG A 108 3.84 19.44 -17.70
N THR A 109 3.14 19.67 -16.59
CA THR A 109 2.32 20.87 -16.43
C THR A 109 3.19 22.12 -16.40
N VAL A 110 4.31 22.09 -15.66
CA VAL A 110 5.29 23.19 -15.63
C VAL A 110 5.90 23.44 -17.00
N ASP A 111 6.34 22.39 -17.71
CA ASP A 111 6.94 22.49 -19.04
C ASP A 111 5.94 23.08 -20.05
N ARG A 112 4.67 22.65 -20.01
CA ARG A 112 3.61 23.22 -20.84
C ARG A 112 3.37 24.69 -20.54
N ILE A 113 3.35 25.08 -19.27
CA ILE A 113 3.19 26.49 -18.87
C ILE A 113 4.39 27.32 -19.32
N ALA A 114 5.60 26.78 -19.22
CA ALA A 114 6.83 27.44 -19.67
C ALA A 114 6.83 27.64 -21.20
N ALA A 115 6.33 26.67 -21.96
CA ALA A 115 6.24 26.75 -23.42
C ALA A 115 5.30 27.87 -23.92
N GLU A 116 4.29 28.26 -23.14
CA GLU A 116 3.36 29.35 -23.44
C GLU A 116 3.98 30.76 -23.25
N GLN A 117 5.22 30.86 -22.75
CA GLN A 117 5.97 32.11 -22.59
C GLN A 117 5.18 33.23 -21.88
N LEU A 118 4.42 32.85 -20.83
CA LEU A 118 3.58 33.77 -20.10
C LEU A 118 4.41 34.82 -19.33
N PRO A 119 3.88 36.03 -19.11
CA PRO A 119 4.57 37.05 -18.32
C PRO A 119 4.87 36.57 -16.89
N THR A 120 6.09 36.80 -16.42
CA THR A 120 6.53 36.40 -15.06
C THR A 120 5.61 36.92 -13.96
N ALA A 121 5.10 38.15 -14.10
CA ALA A 121 4.19 38.76 -13.14
C ALA A 121 2.86 37.98 -13.01
N LEU A 122 2.36 37.40 -14.10
CA LEU A 122 1.15 36.58 -14.09
C LEU A 122 1.41 35.26 -13.36
N LEU A 123 2.54 34.60 -13.65
CA LEU A 123 2.94 33.36 -12.97
C LEU A 123 3.08 33.59 -11.46
N GLN A 124 3.74 34.67 -11.06
CA GLN A 124 3.89 35.04 -9.65
C GLN A 124 2.54 35.29 -8.97
N ALA A 125 1.62 36.00 -9.63
CA ALA A 125 0.30 36.28 -9.09
C ALA A 125 -0.55 35.00 -8.92
N VAL A 126 -0.45 34.05 -9.85
CA VAL A 126 -1.19 32.78 -9.79
C VAL A 126 -0.57 31.85 -8.74
N LEU A 127 0.74 31.65 -8.76
CA LEU A 127 1.43 30.78 -7.79
C LEU A 127 1.33 31.33 -6.37
N GLY A 128 1.34 32.65 -6.19
CA GLY A 128 1.15 33.29 -4.90
C GLY A 128 -0.24 33.09 -4.29
N ARG A 129 -1.19 32.54 -5.05
CA ARG A 129 -2.55 32.20 -4.60
C ARG A 129 -2.80 30.69 -4.51
N LEU A 130 -1.83 29.88 -4.90
CA LEU A 130 -1.97 28.43 -4.85
C LEU A 130 -1.97 27.97 -3.39
N GLU A 131 -3.07 27.39 -2.95
CA GLU A 131 -3.22 26.86 -1.60
C GLU A 131 -3.71 25.41 -1.66
N LEU A 132 -3.01 24.53 -0.95
CA LEU A 132 -3.44 23.16 -0.71
C LEU A 132 -3.78 23.03 0.78
N ARG A 133 -5.02 22.63 1.09
CA ARG A 133 -5.48 22.40 2.46
C ARG A 133 -5.95 20.96 2.64
N PRO A 134 -5.05 20.01 2.91
CA PRO A 134 -5.46 18.65 3.21
C PRO A 134 -6.31 18.64 4.49
N VAL A 135 -7.50 18.05 4.42
CA VAL A 135 -8.36 17.83 5.60
C VAL A 135 -8.26 16.36 5.96
N PHE A 136 -7.56 16.08 7.05
CA PHE A 136 -7.48 14.73 7.60
C PHE A 136 -8.82 14.37 8.24
N THR A 137 -9.49 13.39 7.66
CA THR A 137 -10.71 12.82 8.21
C THR A 137 -10.37 11.56 8.99
N ALA A 138 -11.14 11.28 10.03
CA ALA A 138 -11.09 9.97 10.66
C ALA A 138 -11.71 8.96 9.68
N HIS A 139 -11.01 7.86 9.40
CA HIS A 139 -11.61 6.74 8.69
C HIS A 139 -12.41 5.89 9.70
N PRO A 140 -13.68 5.55 9.42
CA PRO A 140 -14.64 5.01 10.42
C PRO A 140 -14.23 3.68 11.06
N THR A 141 -13.23 2.97 10.52
CA THR A 141 -12.79 1.66 10.99
C THR A 141 -11.27 1.53 11.20
N GLN A 142 -10.49 2.59 10.95
CA GLN A 142 -9.02 2.51 10.91
C GLN A 142 -8.35 3.33 12.02
N ALA A 143 -8.83 3.23 13.26
CA ALA A 143 -8.06 3.70 14.41
C ALA A 143 -6.86 2.75 14.64
N ALA A 144 -5.83 2.87 13.80
CA ALA A 144 -4.62 2.07 13.93
C ALA A 144 -3.81 2.55 15.15
N ARG A 145 -3.37 1.60 15.99
CA ARG A 145 -2.53 1.90 17.15
C ARG A 145 -1.20 2.49 16.65
N ARG A 146 -0.79 3.65 17.18
CA ARG A 146 0.47 4.32 16.82
C ARG A 146 1.70 3.40 16.82
N SER A 147 1.77 2.46 17.77
CA SER A 147 2.86 1.49 17.85
C SER A 147 2.92 0.51 16.68
N ILE A 148 1.77 0.15 16.09
CA ILE A 148 1.71 -0.71 14.91
C ILE A 148 2.19 0.08 13.70
N LEU A 149 1.68 1.30 13.51
CA LEU A 149 2.11 2.19 12.42
C LEU A 149 3.63 2.43 12.47
N ALA A 150 4.20 2.67 13.65
CA ALA A 150 5.64 2.83 13.81
C ALA A 150 6.44 1.60 13.35
N LYS A 151 5.98 0.38 13.69
CA LYS A 151 6.62 -0.87 13.24
C LYS A 151 6.50 -1.05 11.73
N LEU A 152 5.34 -0.76 11.14
CA LEU A 152 5.14 -0.84 9.69
C LEU A 152 6.06 0.15 8.96
N HIS A 153 6.25 1.37 9.47
CA HIS A 153 7.22 2.31 8.92
C HIS A 153 8.65 1.77 8.98
N THR A 154 9.08 1.21 10.13
CA THR A 154 10.41 0.60 10.23
C THR A 154 10.61 -0.53 9.22
N ILE A 155 9.60 -1.40 9.03
CA ILE A 155 9.66 -2.46 8.02
C ILE A 155 9.78 -1.86 6.61
N ALA A 156 9.01 -0.81 6.30
CA ALA A 156 9.09 -0.14 5.00
C ALA A 156 10.47 0.45 4.72
N ASP A 157 11.07 1.09 5.72
CA ASP A 157 12.41 1.68 5.58
C ASP A 157 13.47 0.59 5.33
N LEU A 158 13.37 -0.54 6.03
CA LEU A 158 14.26 -1.69 5.81
C LEU A 158 14.09 -2.31 4.42
N LEU A 159 12.86 -2.38 3.91
CA LEU A 159 12.57 -2.89 2.57
C LEU A 159 13.19 -1.99 1.49
N ARG A 160 13.03 -0.67 1.61
CA ARG A 160 13.65 0.30 0.70
C ARG A 160 15.18 0.20 0.72
N GLN A 161 15.78 0.13 1.92
CA GLN A 161 17.24 -0.04 2.05
C GLN A 161 17.74 -1.32 1.38
N ARG A 162 16.99 -2.42 1.51
CA ARG A 162 17.33 -3.68 0.86
C ARG A 162 17.20 -3.60 -0.66
N GLY A 163 16.18 -2.93 -1.19
CA GLY A 163 16.02 -2.70 -2.63
C GLY A 163 17.20 -1.91 -3.20
N VAL A 164 17.62 -0.85 -2.50
CA VAL A 164 18.77 0.00 -2.89
C VAL A 164 20.11 -0.74 -2.79
N ALA A 165 20.27 -1.66 -1.84
CA ALA A 165 21.50 -2.45 -1.67
C ALA A 165 21.61 -3.66 -2.63
N GLY A 166 20.55 -3.97 -3.37
CA GLY A 166 20.52 -5.00 -4.40
C GLY A 166 20.90 -4.52 -5.81
N CYS A 167 21.20 -3.22 -5.96
CA CYS A 167 21.71 -2.59 -7.19
C CYS A 167 23.23 -2.45 -7.17
#